data_AF-A0A1J3CBP3-F1
#
_entry.id   AF-A0A1J3CBP3-F1
#
_cell.length_a   1.000
_cell.length_b   1.000
_cell.length_c   1.000
_cell.angle_alpha   90.00
_cell.angle_beta   90.00
_cell.angle_gamma   90.00
#
_symmetry.space_group_name_H-M   'P 1'
#
loop_
_entity.id
_entity.type
_entity.pdbx_description
1 polymer ?
#
loop_
_entity_poly.entity_id
_entity_poly.type
_entity_poly.pdbx_seq_one_letter_code
_entity_poly.pdbx_strand_id
1 'polypeptide(L)'
;PADPKNTADYAIMANGMEVEAHHFDPPATKLAWEQVFKLMQGLTTDEAVVAEEEAKLAKVLDIYEGRLGVFKYCAGDTFTLTDLHHIPVIQYLLQTPSKKLFTERPHLNEWVADITSRPASLKVLQ
;
A
#
# COMPACT_ATOMS: atom_id res chain seq x y z
N PRO A 1 -14.53 -12.00 -3.55
CA PRO A 1 -14.34 -11.87 -2.09
C PRO A 1 -14.12 -13.25 -1.46
N ALA A 2 -13.21 -13.36 -0.48
CA ALA A 2 -13.03 -14.59 0.28
C ALA A 2 -14.35 -15.03 0.93
N ASP A 3 -14.73 -16.30 0.77
CA ASP A 3 -15.91 -16.85 1.45
C ASP A 3 -15.57 -16.99 2.95
N PRO A 4 -16.28 -16.33 3.88
CA PRO A 4 -16.03 -16.49 5.32
C PRO A 4 -16.18 -17.95 5.80
N LYS A 5 -16.86 -18.80 5.02
CA LYS A 5 -17.00 -20.24 5.29
C LYS A 5 -15.81 -21.05 4.79
N ASN A 6 -14.99 -20.51 3.91
CA ASN A 6 -13.69 -21.08 3.55
C ASN A 6 -12.63 -20.52 4.51
N THR A 7 -12.36 -21.29 5.57
CA THR A 7 -11.41 -20.91 6.62
C THR A 7 -10.00 -20.68 6.10
N ALA A 8 -9.59 -21.33 5.01
CA ALA A 8 -8.28 -21.14 4.40
C ALA A 8 -8.18 -19.76 3.74
N ASP A 9 -9.17 -19.36 2.94
CA ASP A 9 -9.19 -18.04 2.28
C ASP A 9 -9.24 -16.91 3.32
N TYR A 10 -10.04 -17.09 4.39
CA TYR A 10 -10.09 -16.14 5.48
C TYR A 10 -8.74 -16.00 6.20
N ALA A 11 -8.04 -17.12 6.48
CA ALA A 11 -6.74 -17.08 7.13
C ALA A 11 -5.68 -16.36 6.29
N ILE A 12 -5.70 -16.55 4.96
CA ILE A 12 -4.78 -15.85 4.05
C ILE A 12 -5.08 -14.34 4.04
N MET A 13 -6.35 -13.96 3.95
CA MET A 13 -6.76 -12.55 4.01
C MET A 13 -6.35 -11.91 5.35
N ALA A 14 -6.67 -12.56 6.48
CA ALA A 14 -6.34 -12.06 7.81
C ALA A 14 -4.83 -11.88 7.98
N ASN A 15 -4.03 -12.86 7.56
CA ASN A 15 -2.57 -12.73 7.59
C ASN A 15 -2.08 -11.56 6.70
N GLY A 16 -2.66 -11.40 5.51
CA GLY A 16 -2.36 -10.26 4.65
C GLY A 16 -2.68 -8.91 5.30
N MET A 17 -3.76 -8.81 6.06
CA MET A 17 -4.10 -7.60 6.83
C MET A 17 -3.07 -7.32 7.93
N GLU A 18 -2.57 -8.35 8.61
CA GLU A 18 -1.53 -8.18 9.63
C GLU A 18 -0.19 -7.74 9.02
N VAL A 19 0.14 -8.23 7.82
CA VAL A 19 1.30 -7.77 7.05
C VAL A 19 1.16 -6.28 6.69
N GLU A 20 -0.03 -5.85 6.27
CA GLU A 20 -0.31 -4.44 6.01
C GLU A 20 -0.08 -3.60 7.26
N ALA A 21 -0.72 -3.95 8.37
CA ALA A 21 -0.68 -3.19 9.62
C ALA A 21 0.73 -3.11 10.25
N HIS A 22 1.54 -4.17 10.14
CA HIS A 22 2.81 -4.26 10.88
C HIS A 22 4.05 -4.02 10.01
N HIS A 23 3.95 -4.17 8.69
CA HIS A 23 5.10 -4.04 7.80
C HIS A 23 4.94 -2.91 6.79
N PHE A 24 3.75 -2.73 6.22
CA PHE A 24 3.52 -1.68 5.22
C PHE A 24 3.16 -0.33 5.86
N ASP A 25 2.15 -0.30 6.73
CA ASP A 25 1.60 0.94 7.29
C ASP A 25 2.62 1.76 8.07
N PRO A 26 3.47 1.19 8.96
CA PRO A 26 4.36 2.01 9.78
C PRO A 26 5.33 2.90 8.97
N PRO A 27 6.08 2.40 7.95
CA PRO A 27 6.90 3.26 7.12
C PRO A 27 6.08 4.12 6.14
N ALA A 28 4.97 3.59 5.59
CA ALA A 28 4.16 4.30 4.60
C ALA A 28 3.43 5.52 5.21
N THR A 29 2.83 5.36 6.39
CA THR A 29 2.14 6.44 7.10
C THR A 29 3.12 7.50 7.61
N LYS A 30 4.35 7.12 8.01
CA LYS A 30 5.40 8.11 8.31
C LYS A 30 5.81 8.94 7.10
N LEU A 31 5.94 8.31 5.93
CA LEU A 31 6.20 9.05 4.68
C LEU A 31 5.05 10.00 4.36
N ALA A 32 3.80 9.55 4.48
CA ALA A 32 2.64 10.41 4.28
C ALA A 32 2.63 11.58 5.29
N TRP A 33 3.01 11.34 6.55
CA TRP A 33 3.17 12.38 7.55
C TRP A 33 4.19 13.45 7.12
N GLU A 34 5.39 13.03 6.75
CA GLU A 34 6.48 13.92 6.35
C GLU A 34 6.20 14.70 5.07
N GLN A 35 5.63 14.04 4.06
CA GLN A 35 5.53 14.58 2.70
C GLN A 35 4.15 15.16 2.36
N VAL A 36 3.11 14.86 3.14
CA VAL A 36 1.74 15.33 2.87
C VAL A 36 1.20 16.12 4.06
N PHE A 37 1.12 15.52 5.25
CA PHE A 37 0.47 16.17 6.40
C PHE A 37 1.27 17.34 6.97
N LYS A 38 2.59 17.24 7.09
CA LYS A 38 3.44 18.36 7.51
C LYS A 38 3.30 19.57 6.60
N LEU A 39 3.33 19.36 5.28
CA LEU A 39 3.17 20.45 4.30
C LEU A 39 1.79 21.11 4.41
N MET A 40 0.72 20.33 4.61
CA MET A 40 -0.62 20.88 4.88
C MET A 40 -0.71 21.69 6.18
N GLN A 41 0.14 21.40 7.16
CA GLN A 41 0.25 22.14 8.42
C GLN A 41 1.29 23.28 8.39
N GLY A 42 1.94 23.53 7.25
CA GLY A 42 2.99 24.55 7.13
C GLY A 42 4.32 24.17 7.78
N LEU A 43 4.52 22.89 8.10
CA LEU A 43 5.78 22.34 8.60
C LEU A 43 6.66 21.90 7.44
N THR A 44 7.97 21.79 7.68
CA THR A 44 8.94 21.32 6.70
C THR A 44 9.14 19.81 6.78
N THR A 45 9.28 19.17 5.63
CA THR A 45 9.65 17.76 5.49
C THR A 45 11.07 17.51 6.01
N ASP A 46 11.25 16.43 6.76
CA ASP A 46 12.57 15.94 7.15
C ASP A 46 13.06 14.91 6.12
N GLU A 47 13.97 15.34 5.24
CA GLU A 47 14.50 14.49 4.17
C GLU A 47 15.29 13.28 4.69
N ALA A 48 15.88 13.36 5.89
CA ALA A 48 16.58 12.22 6.48
C ALA A 48 15.58 11.12 6.90
N VAL A 49 14.46 11.52 7.49
CA VAL A 49 13.35 10.60 7.84
C VAL A 49 12.74 10.02 6.57
N VAL A 50 12.52 10.83 5.53
CA VAL A 50 12.01 10.35 4.24
C VAL A 50 12.94 9.29 3.66
N ALA A 51 14.24 9.54 3.57
CA ALA A 51 15.18 8.57 3.01
C ALA A 51 15.22 7.25 3.82
N GLU A 52 15.16 7.34 5.15
CA GLU A 52 15.12 6.16 6.02
C GLU A 52 13.85 5.32 5.81
N GLU A 53 12.68 5.97 5.80
CA GLU A 53 11.40 5.28 5.68
C GLU A 53 11.14 4.81 4.23
N GLU A 54 11.62 5.52 3.21
CA GLU A 54 11.65 5.02 1.82
C GLU A 54 12.45 3.72 1.72
N ALA A 55 13.61 3.63 2.38
CA ALA A 55 14.44 2.43 2.37
C ALA A 55 13.80 1.25 3.11
N LYS A 56 13.04 1.51 4.19
CA LYS A 56 12.25 0.47 4.88
C LYS A 56 11.08 0.00 4.03
N LEU A 57 10.31 0.94 3.46
CA LEU A 57 9.17 0.64 2.61
C LEU A 57 9.60 -0.12 1.35
N ALA A 58 10.71 0.27 0.72
CA ALA A 58 11.24 -0.42 -0.46
C ALA A 58 11.42 -1.93 -0.24
N LYS A 59 11.95 -2.34 0.91
CA LYS A 59 12.14 -3.77 1.24
C LYS A 59 10.81 -4.53 1.36
N VAL A 60 9.78 -3.88 1.90
CA VAL A 60 8.43 -4.46 2.00
C VAL A 60 7.82 -4.57 0.61
N LEU A 61 7.99 -3.54 -0.21
CA LEU A 61 7.48 -3.51 -1.58
C LEU A 61 8.20 -4.51 -2.50
N ASP A 62 9.46 -4.87 -2.25
CA ASP A 62 10.16 -5.94 -2.95
C ASP A 62 9.52 -7.31 -2.69
N ILE A 63 9.03 -7.55 -1.47
CA ILE A 63 8.28 -8.76 -1.12
C ILE A 63 6.92 -8.75 -1.83
N TYR A 64 6.27 -7.59 -1.88
CA TYR A 64 4.99 -7.43 -2.58
C TYR A 64 5.13 -7.67 -4.08
N GLU A 65 6.18 -7.15 -4.70
CA GLU A 65 6.49 -7.39 -6.11
C GLU A 65 6.62 -8.89 -6.42
N GLY A 66 7.33 -9.64 -5.58
CA GLY A 66 7.44 -11.09 -5.72
C GLY A 66 6.09 -11.80 -5.52
N ARG A 67 5.28 -11.36 -4.54
CA ARG A 67 3.95 -11.92 -4.28
C ARG A 67 2.98 -11.66 -5.43
N LEU A 68 2.96 -10.44 -5.95
CA LEU A 68 2.10 -9.97 -7.04
C LEU A 68 2.54 -10.50 -8.41
N GLY A 69 3.80 -10.94 -8.55
CA GLY A 69 4.24 -11.72 -9.71
C GLY A 69 3.65 -13.13 -9.78
N VAL A 70 3.07 -13.63 -8.69
CA VAL A 70 2.43 -14.96 -8.62
C VAL A 70 0.91 -14.87 -8.51
N PHE A 71 0.39 -13.88 -7.79
CA PHE A 71 -1.03 -13.71 -7.52
C PHE A 71 -1.51 -12.33 -7.97
N LYS A 72 -2.77 -12.23 -8.41
CA LYS A 72 -3.31 -10.93 -8.84
C LYS A 72 -3.40 -9.89 -7.71
N TYR A 73 -3.64 -10.33 -6.47
CA TYR A 73 -3.80 -9.51 -5.27
C TYR A 73 -2.97 -10.07 -4.11
N CYS A 74 -2.78 -9.29 -3.05
CA CYS A 74 -1.89 -9.67 -1.94
C CYS A 74 -2.32 -10.99 -1.26
N ALA A 75 -3.64 -11.20 -1.13
CA ALA A 75 -4.25 -12.38 -0.52
C ALA A 75 -4.61 -13.49 -1.52
N GLY A 76 -4.25 -13.39 -2.80
CA GLY A 76 -4.57 -14.39 -3.84
C GLY A 76 -5.17 -13.76 -5.10
N ASP A 77 -6.07 -14.45 -5.78
CA ASP A 77 -6.58 -13.98 -7.09
C ASP A 77 -7.83 -13.09 -7.01
N THR A 78 -8.32 -12.82 -5.79
CA THR A 78 -9.49 -11.96 -5.60
C THR A 78 -9.16 -10.78 -4.70
N PHE A 79 -9.75 -9.63 -5.02
CA PHE A 79 -9.68 -8.43 -4.17
C PHE A 79 -10.32 -8.71 -2.81
N THR A 80 -9.61 -8.36 -1.73
CA THR A 80 -10.05 -8.57 -0.34
C THR A 80 -9.81 -7.32 0.53
N LEU A 81 -10.12 -7.43 1.83
CA LEU A 81 -9.81 -6.36 2.80
C LEU A 81 -8.30 -6.08 2.89
N THR A 82 -7.46 -7.08 2.64
CA THR A 82 -6.00 -6.89 2.56
C THR A 82 -5.66 -5.79 1.57
N ASP A 83 -6.17 -5.85 0.34
CA ASP A 83 -5.87 -4.86 -0.69
C ASP A 83 -6.51 -3.50 -0.38
N LEU A 84 -7.72 -3.52 0.18
CA LEU A 84 -8.47 -2.32 0.52
C LEU A 84 -7.74 -1.44 1.54
N HIS A 85 -7.13 -2.03 2.57
CA HIS A 85 -6.48 -1.27 3.64
C HIS A 85 -5.30 -0.42 3.16
N HIS A 86 -4.63 -0.81 2.08
CA HIS A 86 -3.49 -0.07 1.54
C HIS A 86 -3.90 1.22 0.80
N ILE A 87 -5.14 1.28 0.29
CA ILE A 87 -5.58 2.30 -0.67
C ILE A 87 -5.37 3.74 -0.15
N PRO A 88 -5.79 4.11 1.08
CA PRO A 88 -5.68 5.49 1.54
C PRO A 88 -4.23 6.00 1.56
N VAL A 89 -3.32 5.22 2.14
CA VAL A 89 -1.91 5.62 2.28
C VAL A 89 -1.21 5.64 0.93
N ILE A 90 -1.48 4.65 0.06
CA ILE A 90 -0.94 4.63 -1.31
C ILE A 90 -1.39 5.88 -2.07
N GLN A 91 -2.65 6.27 -1.99
CA GLN A 91 -3.16 7.46 -2.68
C GLN A 91 -2.42 8.74 -2.27
N TYR A 92 -2.07 8.89 -0.98
CA TYR A 92 -1.22 10.00 -0.54
C TYR A 92 0.19 9.93 -1.12
N LEU A 93 0.83 8.76 -1.02
CA LEU A 93 2.21 8.60 -1.49
C LEU A 93 2.36 8.76 -3.01
N LEU A 94 1.32 8.44 -3.79
CA LEU A 94 1.30 8.69 -5.24
C LEU A 94 1.37 10.18 -5.61
N GLN A 95 1.02 11.09 -4.68
CA GLN A 95 1.15 12.54 -4.85
C GLN A 95 2.53 13.09 -4.46
N THR A 96 3.46 12.22 -4.02
CA THR A 96 4.78 12.59 -3.51
C THR A 96 5.91 12.05 -4.40
N PRO A 97 7.17 12.47 -4.21
CA PRO A 97 8.32 11.83 -4.86
C PRO A 97 8.44 10.32 -4.55
N SER A 98 7.93 9.86 -3.40
CA SER A 98 7.92 8.45 -3.00
C SER A 98 7.10 7.56 -3.94
N LYS A 99 6.28 8.14 -4.83
CA LYS A 99 5.56 7.40 -5.89
C LYS A 99 6.46 6.48 -6.71
N LYS A 100 7.75 6.84 -6.85
CA LYS A 100 8.77 6.05 -7.55
C LYS A 100 8.86 4.62 -7.02
N LEU A 101 8.65 4.43 -5.71
CA LEU A 101 8.69 3.12 -5.05
C LEU A 101 7.59 2.18 -5.58
N PHE A 102 6.47 2.72 -6.04
CA PHE A 102 5.40 1.93 -6.63
C PHE A 102 5.61 1.76 -8.13
N THR A 103 5.97 2.84 -8.85
CA THR A 103 6.03 2.84 -10.32
C THR A 103 7.22 2.07 -10.90
N GLU A 104 8.30 1.91 -10.15
CA GLU A 104 9.51 1.19 -10.58
C GLU A 104 9.36 -0.35 -10.51
N ARG A 105 8.30 -0.84 -9.86
CA ARG A 105 8.01 -2.27 -9.65
C ARG A 105 6.78 -2.64 -10.50
N PRO A 106 6.92 -3.39 -11.61
CA PRO A 106 5.85 -3.55 -12.59
C PRO A 106 4.58 -4.21 -12.06
N HIS A 107 4.68 -5.31 -11.29
CA HIS A 107 3.50 -6.00 -10.76
C HIS A 107 2.83 -5.16 -9.67
N LEU A 108 3.62 -4.52 -8.82
CA LEU A 108 3.13 -3.57 -7.82
C LEU A 108 2.43 -2.38 -8.48
N ASN A 109 3.00 -1.80 -9.53
CA ASN A 109 2.41 -0.68 -10.26
C ASN A 109 1.06 -1.05 -10.87
N GLU A 110 0.96 -2.24 -11.49
CA GLU A 110 -0.29 -2.75 -12.04
C GLU A 110 -1.34 -2.95 -10.94
N TRP A 111 -0.96 -3.58 -9.81
CA TRP A 111 -1.84 -3.77 -8.66
C TRP A 111 -2.32 -2.43 -8.08
N VAL A 112 -1.42 -1.45 -7.90
CA VAL A 112 -1.78 -0.10 -7.44
C VAL A 112 -2.78 0.56 -8.37
N ALA A 113 -2.57 0.48 -9.69
CA ALA A 113 -3.50 1.01 -10.67
C ALA A 113 -4.89 0.32 -10.59
N ASP A 114 -4.92 -1.00 -10.44
CA ASP A 114 -6.17 -1.76 -10.30
C ASP A 114 -6.94 -1.35 -9.04
N ILE A 115 -6.31 -1.36 -7.85
CA ILE A 115 -7.02 -1.11 -6.58
C ILE A 115 -7.49 0.34 -6.43
N THR A 116 -6.72 1.30 -6.97
CA THR A 116 -7.04 2.73 -6.87
C THR A 116 -8.05 3.21 -7.93
N SER A 117 -8.18 2.50 -9.06
CA SER A 117 -9.15 2.82 -10.12
C SER A 117 -10.57 2.31 -9.84
N ARG A 118 -10.77 1.51 -8.77
CA ARG A 118 -12.08 0.94 -8.44
C ARG A 118 -13.09 2.06 -8.11
N PRO A 119 -14.36 1.96 -8.55
CA PRO A 119 -15.37 2.99 -8.30
C PRO A 119 -15.56 3.33 -6.81
N ALA A 120 -15.41 2.35 -5.91
CA ALA A 120 -15.48 2.60 -4.47
C ALA A 120 -14.29 3.42 -3.97
N SER A 121 -13.08 3.12 -4.44
CA SER A 121 -11.85 3.84 -4.10
C SER A 121 -11.90 5.29 -4.58
N LEU A 122 -12.42 5.52 -5.80
CA LEU A 122 -12.55 6.85 -6.37
C LEU A 122 -13.54 7.73 -5.59
N LYS A 123 -14.60 7.15 -5.02
CA LYS A 123 -15.57 7.87 -4.18
C LYS A 123 -15.02 8.34 -2.85
N VAL A 124 -13.98 7.69 -2.32
CA VAL A 124 -13.32 8.12 -1.07
C VAL A 124 -12.52 9.41 -1.26
N LEU A 125 -12.10 9.69 -2.50
CA LEU A 125 -11.34 10.90 -2.86
C LEU A 125 -12.22 12.11 -3.23
N GLN A 126 -13.55 11.95 -3.29
CA GLN A 126 -14.51 13.00 -3.62
C GLN A 126 -15.09 13.62 -2.36
#